data_AF-A0A952K6K6-F1
#
_entry.id   AF-A0A952K6K6-F1
#
_cell.length_a   1.000
_cell.length_b   1.000
_cell.length_c   1.000
_cell.angle_alpha   90.00
_cell.angle_beta   90.00
_cell.angle_gamma   90.00
#
_symmetry.space_group_name_H-M   'P 1'
#
loop_
_entity.id
_entity.type
_entity.pdbx_description
1 polymer ?
#
loop_
_entity_poly.entity_id
_entity_poly.type
_entity_poly.pdbx_seq_one_letter_code
_entity_poly.pdbx_strand_id
1 'polypeptide(L)'
;MSAENSARYEGGELPDADAAMPPDYWLLAREWRTAGEYVAARRALRTLSRWPQGDGHPVLVLPGFLAGAPSTQFLRQVLRRLGYRAYDWRLGYNLGVRPNVIQQLPARLNDIRSRNDGRKLSCIGWSAGGIFAREL
;
A
#
# COMPACT_ATOMS: atom_id res chain seq x y z
N MET A 1 14.77 -23.96 -38.67
CA MET A 1 13.75 -24.66 -37.86
C MET A 1 14.20 -24.54 -36.41
N SER A 2 13.76 -23.60 -35.57
CA SER A 2 12.66 -22.61 -35.54
C SER A 2 13.29 -21.23 -35.25
N ALA A 3 13.08 -20.13 -35.97
CA ALA A 3 11.83 -19.45 -36.32
C ALA A 3 10.97 -19.05 -35.10
N GLU A 4 10.84 -17.74 -34.91
CA GLU A 4 9.71 -17.03 -34.31
C GLU A 4 9.57 -17.03 -32.78
N ASN A 5 10.02 -15.95 -32.15
CA ASN A 5 9.12 -15.12 -31.32
C ASN A 5 9.64 -13.68 -31.13
N SER A 6 9.99 -12.99 -32.21
CA SER A 6 10.22 -11.54 -32.22
C SER A 6 9.03 -10.82 -32.86
N ALA A 7 7.82 -11.17 -32.39
CA ALA A 7 6.60 -10.53 -32.85
C ALA A 7 6.33 -9.27 -32.02
N ARG A 8 6.64 -8.12 -32.64
CA ARG A 8 5.86 -6.87 -32.61
C ARG A 8 5.61 -6.22 -31.24
N TYR A 9 6.56 -5.41 -30.81
CA TYR A 9 6.19 -4.04 -30.40
C TYR A 9 6.39 -3.16 -31.63
N GLU A 10 5.38 -3.10 -32.49
CA GLU A 10 5.30 -2.05 -33.50
C GLU A 10 5.21 -0.70 -32.80
N GLY A 11 5.92 0.30 -33.33
CA GLY A 11 6.12 1.62 -32.76
C GLY A 11 4.84 2.34 -32.35
N GLY A 12 4.38 2.08 -31.14
CA GLY A 12 3.61 3.05 -30.38
C GLY A 12 4.60 4.06 -29.84
N GLU A 13 4.58 5.27 -30.40
CA GLU A 13 5.22 6.45 -29.84
C GLU A 13 4.95 6.46 -28.33
N LEU A 14 6.01 6.45 -27.51
CA LEU A 14 5.85 6.57 -26.06
C LEU A 14 5.08 7.88 -25.83
N PRO A 15 4.01 7.87 -25.02
CA PRO A 15 3.19 9.06 -24.84
C PRO A 15 4.07 10.24 -24.41
N ASP A 16 4.07 11.28 -25.24
CA ASP A 16 4.87 12.48 -25.03
C ASP A 16 4.38 13.20 -23.77
N ALA A 17 5.21 13.16 -22.72
CA ALA A 17 4.93 13.86 -21.48
C ALA A 17 5.11 15.37 -21.62
N ASP A 18 5.96 15.83 -22.56
CA ASP A 18 6.28 17.23 -22.79
C ASP A 18 5.15 17.94 -23.56
N ALA A 19 4.40 17.20 -24.40
CA ALA A 19 3.18 17.68 -25.07
C ALA A 19 1.87 17.20 -24.42
N ALA A 20 1.91 16.69 -23.18
CA ALA A 20 0.74 16.17 -22.51
C ALA A 20 -0.32 17.28 -22.28
N MET A 21 -1.43 17.18 -22.98
CA MET A 21 -2.60 18.05 -22.74
C MET A 21 -3.32 17.62 -21.45
N PRO A 22 -3.91 18.57 -20.70
CA PRO A 22 -4.70 18.23 -19.54
C PRO A 22 -5.84 17.27 -19.92
N PRO A 23 -6.18 16.30 -19.05
CA PRO A 23 -7.25 15.36 -19.32
C PRO A 23 -8.59 16.08 -19.49
N ASP A 24 -9.42 15.57 -20.40
CA ASP A 24 -10.78 16.06 -20.58
C ASP A 24 -11.55 15.99 -19.24
N TYR A 25 -12.46 16.93 -19.01
CA TYR A 25 -13.28 17.01 -17.81
C TYR A 25 -14.07 15.73 -17.55
N TRP A 26 -14.44 14.99 -18.60
CA TRP A 26 -15.07 13.68 -18.45
C TRP A 26 -14.11 12.61 -17.89
N LEU A 27 -12.84 12.65 -18.29
CA LEU A 27 -11.81 11.76 -17.75
C LEU A 27 -11.51 12.10 -16.29
N LEU A 28 -11.42 13.39 -15.95
CA LEU A 28 -11.32 13.85 -14.56
C LEU A 28 -12.55 13.44 -13.73
N ALA A 29 -13.75 13.53 -14.30
CA ALA A 29 -14.97 13.12 -13.63
C ALA A 29 -14.96 11.63 -13.24
N ARG A 30 -14.22 10.77 -13.98
CA ARG A 30 -14.05 9.36 -13.61
C ARG A 30 -13.27 9.16 -12.32
N GLU A 31 -12.46 10.13 -11.87
CA GLU A 31 -11.79 10.04 -10.58
C GLU A 31 -12.79 9.99 -9.41
N TRP A 32 -14.00 10.56 -9.57
CA TRP A 32 -15.09 10.43 -8.60
C TRP A 32 -15.57 8.99 -8.41
N ARG A 33 -15.29 8.08 -9.35
CA ARG A 33 -15.53 6.65 -9.16
C ARG A 33 -14.80 6.12 -7.93
N THR A 34 -13.63 6.69 -7.60
CA THR A 34 -12.88 6.37 -6.38
C THR A 34 -13.72 6.61 -5.13
N ALA A 35 -14.55 7.65 -5.10
CA ALA A 35 -15.47 7.89 -3.98
C ALA A 35 -16.54 6.79 -3.91
N GLY A 36 -17.09 6.38 -5.06
CA GLY A 36 -18.01 5.25 -5.15
C GLY A 36 -17.39 3.93 -4.68
N GLU A 37 -16.17 3.64 -5.10
CA GLU A 37 -15.38 2.47 -4.69
C GLU A 37 -15.08 2.48 -3.19
N TYR A 38 -14.75 3.66 -2.64
CA TYR A 38 -14.58 3.83 -1.20
C TYR A 38 -15.88 3.56 -0.43
N VAL A 39 -17.01 4.07 -0.89
CA VAL A 39 -18.33 3.80 -0.29
C VAL A 39 -18.68 2.31 -0.39
N ALA A 40 -18.42 1.68 -1.54
CA ALA A 40 -18.64 0.24 -1.73
C ALA A 40 -17.76 -0.59 -0.77
N ALA A 41 -16.47 -0.26 -0.64
CA ALA A 41 -15.57 -0.89 0.31
C ALA A 41 -16.04 -0.71 1.76
N ARG A 42 -16.52 0.49 2.12
CA ARG A 42 -17.12 0.77 3.45
C ARG A 42 -18.39 -0.05 3.69
N ARG A 43 -19.22 -0.26 2.66
CA ARG A 43 -20.42 -1.13 2.75
C ARG A 43 -20.03 -2.59 2.92
N ALA A 44 -18.98 -3.06 2.23
CA ALA A 44 -18.45 -4.41 2.38
C ALA A 44 -17.99 -4.70 3.82
N LEU A 45 -17.59 -3.66 4.59
CA LEU A 45 -17.27 -3.84 6.01
C LEU A 45 -18.47 -4.29 6.87
N ARG A 46 -19.72 -4.20 6.38
CA ARG A 46 -20.90 -4.72 7.11
C ARG A 46 -20.87 -6.25 7.22
N THR A 47 -20.20 -6.92 6.29
CA THR A 47 -20.02 -8.37 6.31
C THR A 47 -18.68 -8.79 6.89
N LEU A 48 -17.91 -7.85 7.47
CA LEU A 48 -16.55 -8.12 7.95
C LEU A 48 -16.49 -9.18 9.05
N SER A 49 -17.55 -9.30 9.87
CA SER A 49 -17.66 -10.37 10.88
C SER A 49 -17.74 -11.78 10.28
N ARG A 50 -18.07 -11.90 9.00
CA ARG A 50 -18.12 -13.18 8.27
C ARG A 50 -16.78 -13.56 7.64
N TRP A 51 -15.82 -12.64 7.65
CA TRP A 51 -14.50 -12.91 7.09
C TRP A 51 -13.65 -13.70 8.09
N PRO A 52 -12.62 -14.44 7.63
CA PRO A 52 -11.69 -15.11 8.51
C PRO A 52 -11.09 -14.13 9.52
N GLN A 53 -11.21 -14.47 10.80
CA GLN A 53 -10.61 -13.67 11.87
C GLN A 53 -9.13 -14.04 12.01
N GLY A 54 -8.32 -13.03 12.27
CA GLY A 54 -6.93 -13.14 12.65
C GLY A 54 -6.77 -13.64 14.09
N ASP A 55 -5.57 -14.12 14.35
CA ASP A 55 -5.07 -14.74 15.58
C ASP A 55 -4.30 -13.74 16.47
N GLY A 56 -4.56 -12.43 16.31
CA GLY A 56 -3.79 -11.38 16.96
C GLY A 56 -2.40 -11.14 16.33
N HIS A 57 -2.08 -11.74 15.17
CA HIS A 57 -0.78 -11.57 14.53
C HIS A 57 -0.44 -10.09 14.26
N PRO A 58 0.79 -9.65 14.57
CA PRO A 58 1.21 -8.27 14.37
C PRO A 58 1.47 -7.97 12.89
N VAL A 59 0.93 -6.84 12.43
CA VAL A 59 1.06 -6.38 11.04
C VAL A 59 1.58 -4.95 11.02
N LEU A 60 2.71 -4.69 10.35
CA LEU A 60 3.21 -3.35 10.07
C LEU A 60 2.72 -2.89 8.69
N VAL A 61 2.11 -1.70 8.61
CA VAL A 61 1.65 -1.14 7.33
C VAL A 61 2.52 0.06 6.93
N LEU A 62 3.08 0.00 5.72
CA LEU A 62 4.02 0.97 5.17
C LEU A 62 3.32 1.82 4.08
N PRO A 63 3.30 3.15 4.20
CA PRO A 63 2.60 4.02 3.26
C PRO A 63 3.34 4.14 1.91
N GLY A 64 2.60 4.51 0.86
CA GLY A 64 3.16 4.85 -0.45
C GLY A 64 3.90 6.18 -0.46
N PHE A 65 4.55 6.53 -1.57
CA PHE A 65 5.29 7.77 -1.72
C PHE A 65 4.38 9.00 -1.51
N LEU A 66 4.90 10.03 -0.84
CA LEU A 66 4.20 11.22 -0.33
C LEU A 66 3.04 10.93 0.62
N ALA A 67 2.86 9.69 1.08
CA ALA A 67 1.77 9.30 1.95
C ALA A 67 2.25 9.05 3.39
N GLY A 68 1.35 9.21 4.35
CA GLY A 68 1.61 9.03 5.77
C GLY A 68 0.51 8.23 6.46
N ALA A 69 0.47 8.28 7.79
CA ALA A 69 -0.47 7.52 8.62
C ALA A 69 -1.96 7.60 8.20
N PRO A 70 -2.50 8.75 7.73
CA PRO A 70 -3.90 8.84 7.28
C PRO A 70 -4.20 7.95 6.07
N SER A 71 -3.28 7.85 5.11
CA SER A 71 -3.47 7.10 3.86
C SER A 71 -3.70 5.60 4.09
N THR A 72 -3.12 5.05 5.16
CA THR A 72 -3.25 3.62 5.53
C THR A 72 -4.22 3.39 6.68
N GLN A 73 -4.86 4.44 7.20
CA GLN A 73 -5.72 4.35 8.37
C GLN A 73 -6.90 3.40 8.15
N PHE A 74 -7.55 3.48 6.98
CA PHE A 74 -8.66 2.60 6.61
C PHE A 74 -8.23 1.12 6.66
N LEU A 75 -7.15 0.77 5.98
CA LEU A 75 -6.60 -0.59 5.97
C LEU A 75 -6.28 -1.08 7.39
N ARG A 76 -5.60 -0.27 8.20
CA ARG A 76 -5.26 -0.63 9.58
C ARG A 76 -6.51 -0.82 10.46
N GLN A 77 -7.57 -0.06 10.26
CA GLN A 77 -8.83 -0.26 10.98
C GLN A 77 -9.51 -1.57 10.60
N VAL A 78 -9.52 -1.92 9.31
CA VAL A 78 -10.09 -3.19 8.83
C VAL A 78 -9.33 -4.37 9.43
N LEU A 79 -7.99 -4.34 9.39
CA LEU A 79 -7.15 -5.38 9.99
C LEU A 79 -7.41 -5.54 11.50
N ARG A 80 -7.53 -4.43 12.24
CA ARG A 80 -7.86 -4.49 13.68
C ARG A 80 -9.23 -5.09 13.95
N ARG A 81 -10.24 -4.76 13.13
CA ARG A 81 -11.58 -5.34 13.26
C ARG A 81 -11.62 -6.83 12.91
N LEU A 82 -10.71 -7.29 12.06
CA LEU A 82 -10.51 -8.70 11.77
C LEU A 82 -9.67 -9.40 12.84
N GLY A 83 -9.27 -8.75 13.94
CA GLY A 83 -8.49 -9.39 15.01
C GLY A 83 -6.97 -9.37 14.85
N TYR A 84 -6.42 -8.62 13.88
CA TYR A 84 -4.97 -8.41 13.77
C TYR A 84 -4.48 -7.23 14.62
N ARG A 85 -3.22 -7.28 15.07
CA ARG A 85 -2.58 -6.14 15.72
C ARG A 85 -1.89 -5.27 14.66
N ALA A 86 -2.63 -4.35 14.05
CA ALA A 86 -2.10 -3.50 12.97
C ALA A 86 -1.41 -2.22 13.49
N TYR A 87 -0.19 -1.97 13.02
CA TYR A 87 0.67 -0.86 13.42
C TYR A 87 0.94 0.11 12.27
N ASP A 88 1.06 1.39 12.62
CA ASP A 88 1.66 2.39 11.72
C ASP A 88 3.19 2.28 11.74
N TRP A 89 3.83 2.71 10.66
CA TRP A 89 5.27 2.85 10.59
C TRP A 89 5.83 3.98 11.47
N ARG A 90 5.04 5.01 11.79
CA ARG A 90 5.40 6.14 12.67
C ARG A 90 6.67 6.92 12.27
N LEU A 91 7.02 6.93 10.98
CA LEU A 91 8.16 7.69 10.44
C LEU A 91 7.76 8.96 9.67
N GLY A 92 6.51 9.41 9.83
CA GLY A 92 5.97 10.56 9.11
C GLY A 92 5.47 10.21 7.71
N TYR A 93 5.83 11.04 6.73
CA TYR A 93 5.50 10.83 5.31
C TYR A 93 6.62 10.07 4.60
N ASN A 94 6.26 9.17 3.69
CA ASN A 94 7.22 8.46 2.86
C ASN A 94 7.73 9.36 1.74
N LEU A 95 8.88 9.96 1.95
CA LEU A 95 9.57 10.80 0.98
C LEU A 95 10.70 10.03 0.27
N GLY A 96 10.54 8.71 0.12
CA GLY A 96 11.50 7.81 -0.49
C GLY A 96 12.53 7.25 0.51
N VAL A 97 13.51 6.52 -0.03
CA VAL A 97 14.60 5.92 0.73
C VAL A 97 15.51 7.03 1.25
N ARG A 98 15.54 7.21 2.58
CA ARG A 98 16.34 8.24 3.26
C ARG A 98 17.12 7.63 4.42
N PRO A 99 18.30 8.17 4.79
CA PRO A 99 19.11 7.61 5.86
C PRO A 99 18.37 7.44 7.19
N ASN A 100 17.53 8.42 7.56
CA ASN A 100 16.72 8.35 8.78
C ASN A 100 15.70 7.20 8.74
N VAL A 101 15.06 6.95 7.60
CA VAL A 101 14.10 5.85 7.43
C VAL A 101 14.82 4.50 7.55
N ILE A 102 15.96 4.34 6.87
CA ILE A 102 16.76 3.10 6.93
C ILE A 102 17.22 2.81 8.37
N GLN A 103 17.59 3.83 9.13
CA GLN A 103 18.03 3.65 10.52
C GLN A 103 16.87 3.38 11.49
N GLN A 104 15.74 4.06 11.33
CA GLN A 104 14.64 4.01 12.30
C GLN A 104 13.64 2.88 12.03
N LEU A 105 13.49 2.42 10.79
CA LEU A 105 12.53 1.40 10.43
C LEU A 105 12.84 0.02 11.06
N PRO A 106 14.10 -0.45 11.13
CA PRO A 106 14.44 -1.65 11.89
C PRO A 106 14.16 -1.51 13.40
N ALA A 107 14.43 -0.33 13.97
CA ALA A 107 14.11 -0.06 15.37
C ALA A 107 12.59 -0.12 15.61
N ARG A 108 11.79 0.39 14.66
CA ARG A 108 10.33 0.30 14.71
C ARG A 108 9.85 -1.15 14.62
N LEU A 109 10.45 -1.96 13.75
CA LEU A 109 10.15 -3.39 13.63
C LEU A 109 10.40 -4.12 14.96
N ASN A 110 11.55 -3.85 15.57
CA ASN A 110 11.93 -4.43 16.86
C ASN A 110 11.01 -4.00 18.01
N ASP A 111 10.60 -2.72 18.05
CA ASP A 111 9.63 -2.21 19.02
C ASP A 111 8.26 -2.90 18.89
N ILE A 112 7.81 -3.19 17.67
CA ILE A 112 6.56 -3.92 17.48
C ILE A 112 6.74 -5.37 17.90
N ARG A 113 7.85 -6.01 17.51
CA ARG A 113 8.14 -7.40 17.87
C ARG A 113 8.22 -7.59 19.38
N SER A 114 8.86 -6.68 20.11
CA SER A 114 8.97 -6.76 21.58
C SER A 114 7.62 -6.63 22.28
N ARG A 115 6.72 -5.78 21.78
CA ARG A 115 5.34 -5.63 22.29
C ARG A 115 4.42 -6.82 21.97
N ASN A 116 4.90 -7.77 21.16
CA ASN A 116 4.14 -8.94 20.72
C ASN A 116 4.88 -10.23 21.04
N ASP A 117 5.59 -10.27 22.18
CA ASP A 117 6.22 -11.48 22.72
C ASP A 117 7.18 -12.16 21.76
N GLY A 118 7.85 -11.38 20.90
CA GLY A 118 8.78 -11.94 19.92
C GLY A 118 8.10 -12.54 18.67
N ARG A 119 6.77 -12.52 18.56
CA ARG A 119 6.03 -13.08 17.41
C ARG A 119 6.55 -12.51 16.09
N LYS A 120 6.58 -13.36 15.06
CA LYS A 120 6.86 -12.94 13.68
C LYS A 120 5.87 -11.84 13.28
N LEU A 121 6.36 -10.89 12.49
CA LEU A 121 5.58 -9.75 12.03
C LEU A 121 5.37 -9.84 10.51
N SER A 122 4.17 -9.50 10.04
CA SER A 122 3.90 -9.35 8.61
C SER A 122 3.95 -7.89 8.19
N CYS A 123 4.63 -7.59 7.08
CA CYS A 123 4.67 -6.26 6.49
C CYS A 123 3.69 -6.17 5.32
N ILE A 124 2.89 -5.10 5.28
CA ILE A 124 2.06 -4.74 4.12
C ILE A 124 2.53 -3.39 3.61
N GLY A 125 3.08 -3.37 2.40
CA GLY A 125 3.50 -2.14 1.73
C GLY A 125 2.50 -1.72 0.66
N TRP A 126 2.03 -0.47 0.73
CA TRP A 126 1.21 0.12 -0.33
C TRP A 126 2.09 0.87 -1.33
N SER A 127 1.96 0.59 -2.63
CA SER A 127 2.73 1.27 -3.67
C SER A 127 4.24 1.23 -3.36
N ALA A 128 4.95 2.37 -3.34
CA ALA A 128 6.36 2.47 -2.97
C ALA A 128 6.69 1.93 -1.56
N GLY A 129 5.69 1.82 -0.67
CA GLY A 129 5.82 1.16 0.63
C GLY A 129 6.21 -0.32 0.51
N GLY A 130 5.91 -0.97 -0.61
CA GLY A 130 6.26 -2.36 -0.90
C GLY A 130 7.78 -2.61 -1.00
N ILE A 131 8.55 -1.60 -1.40
CA ILE A 131 10.02 -1.68 -1.44
C ILE A 131 10.54 -1.89 -0.02
N PHE A 132 10.13 -1.04 0.92
CA PHE A 132 10.48 -1.21 2.33
C PHE A 132 10.01 -2.55 2.89
N ALA A 133 8.80 -3.01 2.51
CA ALA A 133 8.27 -4.29 3.00
C ALA A 133 9.10 -5.50 2.53
N ARG A 134 9.73 -5.41 1.35
CA ARG A 134 10.56 -6.47 0.77
C ARG A 134 11.96 -6.51 1.39
N GLU A 135 12.52 -5.35 1.71
CA GLU A 135 13.89 -5.23 2.23
C GLU A 135 13.98 -5.40 3.76
N LEU A 136 12.85 -5.48 4.46
CA LEU A 136 12.76 -5.72 5.91
C LEU A 136 12.71 -7.21 6.24
#